data_AF-A0A5C7JJT6-F1
#
_entry.id   AF-A0A5C7JJT6-F1
#
_cell.length_a   1.000
_cell.length_b   1.000
_cell.length_c   1.000
_cell.angle_alpha   90.00
_cell.angle_beta   90.00
_cell.angle_gamma   90.00
#
_symmetry.space_group_name_H-M   'P 1'
#
loop_
_entity.id
_entity.type
_entity.pdbx_description
1 polymer ?
#
loop_
_entity_poly.entity_id
_entity_poly.type
_entity_poly.pdbx_seq_one_letter_code
_entity_poly.pdbx_strand_id
1 'polypeptide(L)'
;MIKIETEDGDDYRILTKEEFINKIKTDDEFAKKWGELGPIYGAQWRGWFKPEYVLNNNFENTLQPVEIDQISRLLYELTNNPDSRRLMVNAWNVGELDQMVLPPCHYGFQVYTRELSLEERMGGSQEKILEFYKTITEEEFNTYSLNDEKNMDMTSLLNSRNIPTRAISLQWNQRSVDTFLGLPFNIASYGLLLEIIAKAVNMVPDELIGNLGDVHLYSNHIEQAKEQIGRDMSWEEQVQWVMKNTDVEMENLYIVEEVYKDSTPKHTRQPYPLPTLNINTEFWPTESGECGVGPIDAMAVFNGFSDENFCKCLLEEDLQLSNYKSHPHIKAPLSN
;
A
#
# COMPACT_ATOMS: atom_id res chain seq x y z
N MET A 1 -12.95 -27.99 5.21
CA MET A 1 -11.98 -29.06 4.88
C MET A 1 -12.46 -29.77 3.63
N ILE A 2 -11.64 -29.82 2.58
CA ILE A 2 -12.00 -30.46 1.29
C ILE A 2 -11.57 -31.92 1.35
N LYS A 3 -12.53 -32.82 1.15
CA LYS A 3 -12.33 -34.27 1.07
C LYS A 3 -12.17 -34.65 -0.39
N ILE A 4 -11.17 -35.47 -0.69
CA ILE A 4 -10.92 -36.07 -2.00
C ILE A 4 -10.99 -37.59 -1.88
N GLU A 5 -11.56 -38.26 -2.88
CA GLU A 5 -11.61 -39.72 -2.94
C GLU A 5 -10.19 -40.28 -3.10
N THR A 6 -9.87 -41.32 -2.33
CA THR A 6 -8.62 -42.07 -2.49
C THR A 6 -8.68 -42.96 -3.73
N GLU A 7 -7.53 -43.34 -4.29
CA GLU A 7 -7.43 -44.19 -5.50
C GLU A 7 -8.19 -45.53 -5.37
N ASP A 8 -8.42 -46.00 -4.14
CA ASP A 8 -9.17 -47.23 -3.83
C ASP A 8 -10.71 -47.03 -3.77
N GLY A 9 -11.24 -45.84 -4.03
CA GLY A 9 -12.67 -45.56 -4.19
C GLY A 9 -13.56 -45.61 -2.93
N ASP A 10 -13.07 -46.20 -1.84
CA ASP A 10 -13.88 -46.45 -0.62
C ASP A 10 -13.54 -45.53 0.58
N ASP A 11 -12.59 -44.60 0.44
CA ASP A 11 -12.21 -43.68 1.53
C ASP A 11 -11.96 -42.23 1.05
N TYR A 12 -12.10 -41.28 1.98
CA TYR A 12 -11.94 -39.85 1.74
C TYR A 12 -10.77 -39.29 2.54
N ARG A 13 -9.75 -38.75 1.85
CA ARG A 13 -8.64 -38.04 2.49
C ARG A 13 -8.89 -36.54 2.54
N ILE A 14 -8.52 -35.90 3.65
CA ILE A 14 -8.49 -34.44 3.77
C ILE A 14 -7.18 -33.93 3.17
N LEU A 15 -7.28 -32.97 2.25
CA LEU A 15 -6.11 -32.27 1.72
C LEU A 15 -5.42 -31.48 2.83
N THR A 16 -4.10 -31.58 2.90
CA THR A 16 -3.28 -30.66 3.69
C THR A 16 -3.32 -29.26 3.06
N LYS A 17 -2.94 -28.23 3.82
CA LYS A 17 -2.87 -26.84 3.32
C LYS A 17 -1.93 -26.73 2.11
N GLU A 18 -0.77 -27.38 2.16
CA GLU A 18 0.22 -27.33 1.07
C GLU A 18 -0.30 -28.01 -0.20
N GLU A 19 -0.92 -29.18 -0.07
CA GLU A 19 -1.52 -29.87 -1.23
C GLU A 19 -2.67 -29.10 -1.83
N PHE A 20 -3.52 -28.47 -0.99
CA PHE A 20 -4.57 -27.60 -1.46
C PHE A 20 -4.01 -26.41 -2.25
N ILE A 21 -3.02 -25.70 -1.70
CA ILE A 21 -2.35 -24.58 -2.37
C ILE A 21 -1.73 -25.03 -3.69
N ASN A 22 -1.04 -26.18 -3.69
CA ASN A 22 -0.41 -26.69 -4.90
C ASN A 22 -1.45 -27.02 -5.98
N LYS A 23 -2.56 -27.67 -5.61
CA LYS A 23 -3.65 -27.97 -6.53
C LYS A 23 -4.31 -26.70 -7.09
N ILE A 24 -4.55 -25.68 -6.27
CA ILE A 24 -5.05 -24.39 -6.76
C ILE A 24 -4.09 -23.77 -7.80
N LYS A 25 -2.77 -23.95 -7.65
CA LYS A 25 -1.77 -23.39 -8.57
C LYS A 25 -1.58 -24.16 -9.86
N THR A 26 -1.80 -25.48 -9.85
CA THR A 26 -1.38 -26.36 -10.96
C THR A 26 -2.52 -27.11 -11.64
N ASP A 27 -3.75 -26.98 -11.16
CA ASP A 27 -4.92 -27.72 -11.66
C ASP A 27 -6.09 -26.75 -11.85
N ASP A 28 -6.30 -26.30 -13.09
CA ASP A 28 -7.29 -25.29 -13.46
C ASP A 28 -8.74 -25.72 -13.12
N GLU A 29 -9.06 -27.00 -13.27
CA GLU A 29 -10.39 -27.53 -12.93
C GLU A 29 -10.61 -27.53 -11.42
N PHE A 30 -9.57 -27.89 -10.65
CA PHE A 30 -9.61 -27.79 -9.20
C PHE A 30 -9.72 -26.33 -8.72
N ALA A 31 -8.96 -25.41 -9.33
CA ALA A 31 -9.01 -23.98 -9.05
C ALA A 31 -10.37 -23.39 -9.37
N LYS A 32 -10.97 -23.74 -10.51
CA LYS A 32 -12.32 -23.29 -10.87
C LYS A 32 -13.38 -23.77 -9.89
N LYS A 33 -13.22 -24.98 -9.35
CA LYS A 33 -14.18 -25.56 -8.40
C LYS A 33 -14.02 -25.03 -6.97
N TRP A 34 -12.79 -24.80 -6.52
CA TRP A 34 -12.49 -24.56 -5.10
C TRP A 34 -11.76 -23.23 -4.81
N GLY A 35 -11.24 -22.58 -5.84
CA GLY A 35 -10.52 -21.31 -5.77
C GLY A 35 -11.33 -20.09 -6.24
N GLU A 36 -12.51 -20.31 -6.81
CA GLU A 36 -13.41 -19.22 -7.19
C GLU A 36 -14.03 -18.58 -5.94
N LEU A 37 -13.76 -17.29 -5.74
CA LEU A 37 -14.19 -16.54 -4.56
C LEU A 37 -15.41 -15.64 -4.85
N GLY A 38 -15.86 -15.58 -6.11
CA GLY A 38 -16.86 -14.65 -6.58
C GLY A 38 -16.24 -13.26 -6.85
N PRO A 39 -17.08 -12.26 -7.16
CA PRO A 39 -16.61 -10.94 -7.56
C PRO A 39 -16.19 -10.12 -6.34
N ILE A 40 -15.13 -10.53 -5.64
CA ILE A 40 -14.59 -9.84 -4.47
C ILE A 40 -13.62 -8.70 -4.87
N TYR A 41 -13.17 -7.92 -3.89
CA TYR A 41 -12.15 -6.85 -3.96
C TYR A 41 -11.70 -6.42 -5.37
N GLY A 42 -10.71 -7.09 -5.97
CA GLY A 42 -10.12 -6.73 -7.25
C GLY A 42 -11.11 -6.72 -8.42
N ALA A 43 -12.06 -7.67 -8.45
CA ALA A 43 -13.14 -7.67 -9.43
C ALA A 43 -13.98 -6.41 -9.32
N GLN A 44 -14.30 -5.96 -8.11
CA GLN A 44 -15.04 -4.70 -7.92
C GLN A 44 -14.19 -3.46 -8.23
N TRP A 45 -12.89 -3.49 -7.95
CA TRP A 45 -12.00 -2.35 -8.17
C TRP A 45 -11.72 -2.09 -9.64
N ARG A 46 -11.58 -3.15 -10.45
CA ARG A 46 -11.15 -3.06 -11.85
C ARG A 46 -12.26 -3.41 -12.85
N GLY A 47 -13.18 -4.28 -12.45
CA GLY A 47 -14.21 -4.87 -13.32
C GLY A 47 -15.62 -4.80 -12.74
N TRP A 48 -16.02 -3.63 -12.24
CA TRP A 48 -17.39 -3.43 -11.76
C TRP A 48 -18.33 -3.23 -12.93
N PHE A 49 -19.31 -4.11 -13.13
CA PHE A 49 -20.25 -4.00 -14.24
C PHE A 49 -21.54 -3.29 -13.84
N LYS A 50 -21.99 -2.36 -14.68
CA LYS A 50 -23.35 -1.80 -14.61
C LYS A 50 -24.11 -2.07 -15.91
N PRO A 51 -25.43 -2.27 -15.86
CA PRO A 51 -26.24 -2.36 -17.07
C PRO A 51 -26.42 -0.95 -17.68
N GLU A 52 -26.18 -0.81 -18.97
CA GLU A 52 -26.36 0.45 -19.70
C GLU A 52 -27.00 0.20 -21.08
N TYR A 53 -27.92 1.07 -21.48
CA TYR A 53 -28.49 1.03 -22.82
C TYR A 53 -27.52 1.67 -23.81
N VAL A 54 -26.99 0.88 -24.73
CA VAL A 54 -26.07 1.33 -25.77
C VAL A 54 -26.80 1.29 -27.11
N LEU A 55 -26.71 2.38 -27.86
CA LEU A 55 -27.23 2.44 -29.22
C LEU A 55 -26.33 1.60 -30.12
N ASN A 56 -26.86 0.52 -30.68
CA ASN A 56 -26.11 -0.31 -31.61
C ASN A 56 -26.11 0.31 -33.04
N ASN A 57 -25.31 -0.26 -33.94
CA ASN A 57 -25.20 0.19 -35.33
C ASN A 57 -26.52 0.11 -36.13
N ASN A 58 -27.55 -0.54 -35.59
CA ASN A 58 -28.89 -0.63 -36.16
C ASN A 58 -29.87 0.39 -35.55
N PHE A 59 -29.38 1.36 -34.77
CA PHE A 59 -30.18 2.36 -34.05
C PHE A 59 -31.15 1.78 -33.02
N GLU A 60 -30.85 0.60 -32.48
CA GLU A 60 -31.59 -0.03 -31.40
C GLU A 60 -30.83 0.11 -30.08
N ASN A 61 -31.54 0.42 -29.00
CA ASN A 61 -30.97 0.41 -27.66
C ASN A 61 -30.92 -1.03 -27.15
N THR A 62 -29.73 -1.56 -26.93
CA THR A 62 -29.52 -2.85 -26.29
C THR A 62 -28.94 -2.66 -24.90
N LEU A 63 -29.43 -3.45 -23.93
CA LEU A 63 -28.85 -3.46 -22.60
C LEU A 63 -27.53 -4.23 -22.65
N GLN A 64 -26.43 -3.56 -22.38
CA GLN A 64 -25.10 -4.17 -22.33
C GLN A 64 -24.42 -3.89 -20.99
N PRO A 65 -23.61 -4.83 -20.48
CA PRO A 65 -22.78 -4.58 -19.32
C PRO A 65 -21.66 -3.62 -19.71
N VAL A 66 -21.50 -2.55 -18.95
CA VAL A 66 -20.39 -1.60 -19.07
C VAL A 66 -19.51 -1.75 -17.85
N GLU A 67 -18.23 -1.99 -18.10
CA GLU A 67 -17.20 -2.13 -17.07
C GLU A 67 -16.78 -0.76 -16.51
N ILE A 68 -16.56 -0.72 -15.21
CA ILE A 68 -16.05 0.44 -14.48
C ILE A 68 -14.75 0.02 -13.80
N ASP A 69 -13.64 0.53 -14.32
CA ASP A 69 -12.34 0.44 -13.68
C ASP A 69 -12.12 1.66 -12.78
N GLN A 70 -12.35 1.46 -11.47
CA GLN A 70 -12.23 2.52 -10.47
C GLN A 70 -10.77 2.93 -10.22
N ILE A 71 -9.82 2.00 -10.34
CA ILE A 71 -8.39 2.28 -10.14
C ILE A 71 -7.86 3.12 -11.30
N SER A 72 -8.14 2.73 -12.55
CA SER A 72 -7.77 3.50 -13.73
C SER A 72 -8.33 4.92 -13.67
N ARG A 73 -9.61 5.05 -13.30
CA ARG A 73 -10.25 6.36 -13.12
C ARG A 73 -9.61 7.17 -11.99
N LEU A 74 -9.25 6.53 -10.89
CA LEU A 74 -8.58 7.18 -9.77
C LEU A 74 -7.22 7.77 -10.20
N LEU A 75 -6.39 7.00 -10.90
CA LEU A 75 -5.08 7.43 -11.38
C LEU A 75 -5.23 8.60 -12.36
N TYR A 76 -6.17 8.51 -13.30
CA TYR A 76 -6.48 9.60 -14.22
C TYR A 76 -6.88 10.89 -13.48
N GLU A 77 -7.77 10.81 -12.50
CA GLU A 77 -8.20 11.97 -11.73
C GLU A 77 -7.08 12.53 -10.84
N LEU A 78 -6.21 11.69 -10.27
CA LEU A 78 -5.04 12.15 -9.51
C LEU A 78 -4.07 12.97 -10.38
N THR A 79 -3.86 12.56 -11.64
CA THR A 79 -2.99 13.28 -12.57
C THR A 79 -3.63 14.57 -13.11
N ASN A 80 -4.95 14.56 -13.39
CA ASN A 80 -5.62 15.66 -14.11
C ASN A 80 -6.45 16.59 -13.23
N ASN A 81 -6.87 16.13 -12.05
CA ASN A 81 -7.78 16.83 -11.14
C ASN A 81 -7.52 16.42 -9.66
N PRO A 82 -6.30 16.62 -9.14
CA PRO A 82 -5.86 16.08 -7.84
C PRO A 82 -6.65 16.61 -6.62
N ASP A 83 -7.35 17.75 -6.77
CA ASP A 83 -8.20 18.35 -5.75
C ASP A 83 -9.65 17.82 -5.75
N SER A 84 -9.93 16.83 -6.61
CA SER A 84 -11.23 16.17 -6.67
C SER A 84 -11.61 15.57 -5.31
N ARG A 85 -12.83 15.85 -4.87
CA ARG A 85 -13.38 15.29 -3.62
C ARG A 85 -14.05 13.92 -3.81
N ARG A 86 -13.79 13.28 -4.95
CA ARG A 86 -14.43 12.02 -5.39
C ARG A 86 -13.41 10.94 -5.74
N LEU A 87 -12.17 11.09 -5.28
CA LEU A 87 -11.08 10.14 -5.49
C LEU A 87 -11.28 8.91 -4.58
N MET A 88 -12.21 8.02 -4.97
CA MET A 88 -12.65 6.89 -4.17
C MET A 88 -12.72 5.60 -4.98
N VAL A 89 -12.51 4.48 -4.28
CA VAL A 89 -12.64 3.12 -4.81
C VAL A 89 -13.43 2.29 -3.82
N ASN A 90 -14.38 1.49 -4.30
CA ASN A 90 -15.30 0.71 -3.47
C ASN A 90 -15.42 -0.74 -3.94
N ALA A 91 -15.53 -1.67 -3.00
CA ALA A 91 -15.79 -3.09 -3.22
C ALA A 91 -17.19 -3.53 -2.74
N TRP A 92 -17.97 -2.66 -2.10
CA TRP A 92 -19.28 -2.97 -1.57
C TRP A 92 -20.37 -2.93 -2.65
N ASN A 93 -20.50 -4.00 -3.42
CA ASN A 93 -21.56 -4.14 -4.41
C ASN A 93 -22.75 -4.91 -3.83
N VAL A 94 -23.78 -4.17 -3.39
CA VAL A 94 -25.02 -4.75 -2.81
C VAL A 94 -25.68 -5.76 -3.75
N GLY A 95 -25.58 -5.57 -5.07
CA GLY A 95 -26.18 -6.45 -6.07
C GLY A 95 -25.44 -7.77 -6.28
N GLU A 96 -24.24 -7.92 -5.70
CA GLU A 96 -23.39 -9.10 -5.89
C GLU A 96 -22.88 -9.70 -4.57
N LEU A 97 -23.33 -9.20 -3.41
CA LEU A 97 -22.88 -9.69 -2.11
C LEU A 97 -23.15 -11.18 -1.89
N ASP A 98 -24.26 -11.69 -2.43
CA ASP A 98 -24.66 -13.10 -2.36
C ASP A 98 -23.83 -14.01 -3.27
N GLN A 99 -23.06 -13.43 -4.19
CA GLN A 99 -22.15 -14.14 -5.10
C GLN A 99 -20.73 -14.20 -4.54
N MET A 100 -20.41 -13.46 -3.48
CA MET A 100 -19.10 -13.42 -2.86
C MET A 100 -18.99 -14.48 -1.76
N VAL A 101 -17.90 -15.25 -1.75
CA VAL A 101 -17.62 -16.22 -0.67
C VAL A 101 -17.55 -15.53 0.70
N LEU A 102 -17.01 -14.31 0.72
CA LEU A 102 -17.03 -13.44 1.88
C LEU A 102 -17.22 -11.98 1.45
N PRO A 103 -18.24 -11.27 1.96
CA PRO A 103 -18.41 -9.85 1.71
C PRO A 103 -17.17 -9.05 2.14
N PRO A 104 -16.72 -8.03 1.38
CA PRO A 104 -15.52 -7.26 1.68
C PRO A 104 -15.49 -6.72 3.11
N CYS A 105 -14.41 -6.98 3.85
CA CYS A 105 -14.22 -6.40 5.18
C CYS A 105 -13.78 -4.93 5.06
N HIS A 106 -12.72 -4.68 4.30
CA HIS A 106 -12.28 -3.35 3.91
C HIS A 106 -12.92 -3.00 2.56
N TYR A 107 -14.01 -2.25 2.64
CA TYR A 107 -14.96 -2.15 1.55
C TYR A 107 -14.75 -0.92 0.66
N GLY A 108 -13.90 0.02 1.06
CA GLY A 108 -13.57 1.15 0.21
C GLY A 108 -12.54 2.07 0.83
N PHE A 109 -11.89 2.84 -0.03
CA PHE A 109 -10.94 3.86 0.36
C PHE A 109 -11.14 5.14 -0.44
N GLN A 110 -10.72 6.25 0.16
CA GLN A 110 -10.64 7.56 -0.44
C GLN A 110 -9.20 8.04 -0.34
N VAL A 111 -8.72 8.73 -1.36
CA VAL A 111 -7.47 9.49 -1.27
C VAL A 111 -7.74 10.98 -1.32
N TYR A 112 -6.84 11.77 -0.74
CA TYR A 112 -6.80 13.22 -0.89
C TYR A 112 -5.35 13.65 -1.05
N THR A 113 -5.18 14.82 -1.69
CA THR A 113 -3.85 15.36 -1.96
C THR A 113 -3.73 16.77 -1.39
N ARG A 114 -2.49 17.20 -1.17
CA ARG A 114 -2.15 18.58 -0.80
C ARG A 114 -0.87 19.00 -1.50
N GLU A 115 -0.67 20.30 -1.66
CA GLU A 115 0.61 20.82 -2.14
C GLU A 115 1.69 20.67 -1.06
N LEU A 116 2.90 20.38 -1.51
CA LEU A 116 4.10 20.40 -0.67
C LEU A 116 4.68 21.80 -0.63
N SER A 117 5.09 22.23 0.56
CA SER A 117 5.93 23.40 0.73
C SER A 117 7.33 23.17 0.12
N LEU A 118 8.05 24.26 -0.17
CA LEU A 118 9.42 24.18 -0.68
C LEU A 118 10.34 23.37 0.26
N GLU A 119 10.18 23.57 1.57
CA GLU A 119 10.92 22.87 2.61
C GLU A 119 10.68 21.36 2.59
N GLU A 120 9.42 20.93 2.47
CA GLU A 120 9.07 19.51 2.37
C GLU A 120 9.65 18.87 1.09
N ARG A 121 9.62 19.57 -0.05
CA ARG A 121 10.20 19.10 -1.31
C ARG A 121 11.72 18.94 -1.25
N MET A 122 12.38 19.66 -0.36
CA MET A 122 13.83 19.58 -0.13
C MET A 122 14.22 18.62 1.01
N GLY A 123 13.26 17.89 1.58
CA GLY A 123 13.50 16.85 2.59
C GLY A 123 13.15 17.23 4.03
N GLY A 124 12.59 18.42 4.28
CA GLY A 124 11.94 18.79 5.54
C GLY A 124 12.82 19.00 6.78
N SER A 125 14.11 18.62 6.75
CA SER A 125 15.07 18.91 7.81
C SER A 125 16.24 19.73 7.29
N GLN A 126 16.86 20.54 8.16
CA GLN A 126 18.01 21.36 7.81
C GLN A 126 19.17 20.52 7.24
N GLU A 127 19.39 19.32 7.78
CA GLU A 127 20.41 18.39 7.30
C GLU A 127 20.12 17.87 5.89
N LYS A 128 18.87 17.45 5.62
CA LYS A 128 18.45 16.97 4.29
C LYS A 128 18.45 18.08 3.25
N ILE A 129 18.10 19.30 3.65
CA ILE A 129 18.21 20.49 2.81
C ILE A 129 19.68 20.73 2.43
N LEU A 130 20.60 20.68 3.39
CA LEU A 130 22.03 20.83 3.13
C LEU A 130 22.57 19.70 2.24
N GLU A 131 22.10 18.47 2.43
CA GLU A 131 22.43 17.34 1.56
C GLU A 131 21.92 17.56 0.15
N PHE A 132 20.67 18.01 -0.03
CA PHE A 132 20.11 18.37 -1.33
C PHE A 132 20.97 19.43 -2.04
N TYR A 133 21.37 20.50 -1.35
CA TYR A 133 22.25 21.53 -1.93
C TYR A 133 23.58 20.96 -2.45
N LYS A 134 24.16 19.95 -1.78
CA LYS A 134 25.39 19.29 -2.24
C LYS A 134 25.20 18.47 -3.52
N THR A 135 23.96 18.10 -3.85
CA THR A 135 23.65 17.36 -5.10
C THR A 135 23.50 18.26 -6.32
N ILE A 136 23.53 19.59 -6.15
CA ILE A 136 23.38 20.53 -7.25
C ILE A 136 24.69 20.61 -8.03
N THR A 137 24.62 20.32 -9.33
CA THR A 137 25.79 20.37 -10.21
C THR A 137 26.15 21.81 -10.59
N GLU A 138 27.41 22.04 -10.97
CA GLU A 138 27.85 23.35 -11.48
C GLU A 138 27.06 23.76 -12.74
N GLU A 139 26.67 22.79 -13.58
CA GLU A 139 25.87 23.05 -14.79
C GLU A 139 24.45 23.53 -14.44
N GLU A 140 23.77 22.89 -13.50
CA GLU A 140 22.46 23.35 -13.00
C GLU A 140 22.59 24.72 -12.35
N PHE A 141 23.62 24.92 -11.54
CA PHE A 141 23.88 26.20 -10.90
C PHE A 141 24.06 27.33 -11.93
N ASN A 142 24.85 27.09 -12.99
CA ASN A 142 25.10 28.06 -14.05
C ASN A 142 23.86 28.30 -14.94
N THR A 143 23.13 27.24 -15.28
CA THR A 143 21.89 27.32 -16.10
C THR A 143 20.84 28.20 -15.43
N TYR A 144 20.67 28.05 -14.11
CA TYR A 144 19.70 28.83 -13.35
C TYR A 144 20.26 30.16 -12.80
N SER A 145 21.55 30.43 -12.96
CA SER A 145 22.20 31.72 -12.59
C SER A 145 22.40 32.68 -13.76
N LEU A 146 22.38 32.21 -15.02
CA LEU A 146 22.63 33.04 -16.22
C LEU A 146 21.39 33.70 -16.82
N ASN A 147 20.20 33.41 -16.29
CA ASN A 147 18.98 34.16 -16.64
C ASN A 147 18.86 35.36 -15.70
N ASP A 148 19.54 36.44 -16.09
CA ASP A 148 19.64 37.70 -15.36
C ASP A 148 18.30 38.16 -14.74
N GLU A 149 18.35 38.44 -13.44
CA GLU A 149 17.33 39.02 -12.54
C GLU A 149 16.51 38.12 -11.60
N LYS A 150 16.70 36.79 -11.57
CA LYS A 150 16.18 35.99 -10.44
C LYS A 150 17.23 35.03 -9.92
N ASN A 151 17.56 35.18 -8.64
CA ASN A 151 18.19 34.14 -7.82
C ASN A 151 17.63 32.77 -8.22
N MET A 152 18.50 31.77 -8.38
CA MET A 152 18.15 30.37 -8.66
C MET A 152 16.75 30.03 -8.11
N ASP A 153 15.75 29.93 -9.00
CA ASP A 153 14.41 29.58 -8.59
C ASP A 153 14.41 28.09 -8.23
N MET A 154 14.59 27.81 -6.95
CA MET A 154 14.60 26.46 -6.40
C MET A 154 13.39 25.66 -6.86
N THR A 155 12.23 26.31 -7.02
CA THR A 155 11.01 25.68 -7.53
C THR A 155 11.23 25.12 -8.93
N SER A 156 11.83 25.92 -9.82
CA SER A 156 12.15 25.51 -11.20
C SER A 156 13.17 24.36 -11.24
N LEU A 157 14.21 24.40 -10.41
CA LEU A 157 15.16 23.28 -10.30
C LEU A 157 14.47 21.99 -9.83
N LEU A 158 13.66 22.07 -8.76
CA LEU A 158 12.94 20.92 -8.23
C LEU A 158 11.99 20.34 -9.29
N ASN A 159 11.31 21.21 -10.04
CA ASN A 159 10.44 20.79 -11.15
C ASN A 159 11.24 20.12 -12.28
N SER A 160 12.41 20.66 -12.67
CA SER A 160 13.25 20.05 -13.71
C SER A 160 13.81 18.69 -13.30
N ARG A 161 13.99 18.46 -12.00
CA ARG A 161 14.38 17.17 -11.41
C ARG A 161 13.19 16.24 -11.17
N ASN A 162 11.99 16.62 -11.61
CA ASN A 162 10.74 15.87 -11.39
C ASN A 162 10.45 15.57 -9.90
N ILE A 163 10.92 16.44 -8.98
CA ILE A 163 10.64 16.28 -7.55
C ILE A 163 9.16 16.52 -7.30
N PRO A 164 8.44 15.61 -6.60
CA PRO A 164 7.03 15.73 -6.32
C PRO A 164 6.62 17.12 -5.84
N THR A 165 5.46 17.58 -6.30
CA THR A 165 4.85 18.85 -5.88
C THR A 165 3.72 18.66 -4.88
N ARG A 166 3.24 17.42 -4.72
CA ARG A 166 2.09 17.08 -3.88
C ARG A 166 2.38 15.88 -2.99
N ALA A 167 1.71 15.88 -1.85
CA ALA A 167 1.55 14.73 -0.99
C ALA A 167 0.17 14.09 -1.23
N ILE A 168 0.08 12.78 -0.99
CA ILE A 168 -1.16 12.00 -1.07
C ILE A 168 -1.36 11.21 0.21
N SER A 169 -2.58 11.23 0.73
CA SER A 169 -3.00 10.45 1.88
C SER A 169 -4.12 9.48 1.49
N LEU A 170 -4.25 8.38 2.21
CA LEU A 170 -5.28 7.36 1.98
C LEU A 170 -6.06 7.11 3.26
N GLN A 171 -7.39 7.20 3.16
CA GLN A 171 -8.31 6.78 4.19
C GLN A 171 -9.08 5.52 3.74
N TRP A 172 -8.99 4.41 4.47
CA TRP A 172 -9.80 3.22 4.20
C TRP A 172 -10.91 3.04 5.24
N ASN A 173 -12.00 2.39 4.83
CA ASN A 173 -13.10 2.02 5.69
C ASN A 173 -13.20 0.50 5.80
N GLN A 174 -13.30 0.00 7.02
CA GLN A 174 -13.37 -1.43 7.30
C GLN A 174 -14.52 -1.73 8.26
N ARG A 175 -15.52 -2.49 7.79
CA ARG A 175 -16.75 -2.75 8.55
C ARG A 175 -16.56 -3.74 9.70
N SER A 176 -15.62 -4.66 9.56
CA SER A 176 -15.37 -5.77 10.49
C SER A 176 -13.86 -5.98 10.55
N VAL A 177 -13.32 -5.87 11.76
CA VAL A 177 -11.88 -5.73 12.01
C VAL A 177 -11.46 -6.77 13.04
N ASP A 178 -10.93 -7.87 12.53
CA ASP A 178 -10.16 -8.81 13.33
C ASP A 178 -8.85 -8.11 13.75
N THR A 179 -8.79 -7.69 15.00
CA THR A 179 -7.68 -6.87 15.51
C THR A 179 -6.36 -7.63 15.51
N PHE A 180 -6.38 -8.96 15.67
CA PHE A 180 -5.17 -9.74 15.91
C PHE A 180 -4.54 -10.25 14.61
N LEU A 181 -5.37 -10.72 13.67
CA LEU A 181 -4.88 -11.25 12.39
C LEU A 181 -5.16 -10.31 11.22
N GLY A 182 -6.40 -9.83 11.06
CA GLY A 182 -6.79 -9.07 9.87
C GLY A 182 -6.17 -7.67 9.82
N LEU A 183 -6.30 -6.91 10.90
CA LEU A 183 -5.93 -5.51 10.95
C LEU A 183 -4.45 -5.24 10.62
N PRO A 184 -3.46 -5.98 11.15
CA PRO A 184 -2.06 -5.78 10.78
C PRO A 184 -1.82 -5.95 9.27
N PHE A 185 -2.45 -6.97 8.67
CA PHE A 185 -2.38 -7.18 7.21
C PHE A 185 -3.07 -6.05 6.44
N ASN A 186 -4.21 -5.55 6.92
CA ASN A 186 -4.91 -4.45 6.27
C ASN A 186 -4.11 -3.14 6.34
N ILE A 187 -3.49 -2.81 7.48
CA ILE A 187 -2.60 -1.65 7.60
C ILE A 187 -1.45 -1.75 6.61
N ALA A 188 -0.75 -2.90 6.57
CA ALA A 188 0.35 -3.11 5.64
C ALA A 188 -0.11 -3.05 4.16
N SER A 189 -1.25 -3.68 3.85
CA SER A 189 -1.80 -3.70 2.49
C SER A 189 -2.20 -2.31 1.99
N TYR A 190 -2.89 -1.50 2.80
CA TYR A 190 -3.26 -0.15 2.42
C TYR A 190 -2.09 0.83 2.44
N GLY A 191 -1.10 0.63 3.32
CA GLY A 191 0.16 1.38 3.28
C GLY A 191 0.94 1.11 1.99
N LEU A 192 1.06 -0.17 1.60
CA LEU A 192 1.65 -0.55 0.32
C LEU A 192 0.87 0.04 -0.87
N LEU A 193 -0.46 0.00 -0.81
CA LEU A 193 -1.30 0.59 -1.86
C LEU A 193 -1.08 2.11 -1.99
N LEU A 194 -1.01 2.82 -0.86
CA LEU A 194 -0.71 4.25 -0.83
C LEU A 194 0.66 4.54 -1.48
N GLU A 195 1.69 3.78 -1.12
CA GLU A 195 3.04 3.89 -1.70
C GLU A 195 3.04 3.66 -3.23
N ILE A 196 2.36 2.61 -3.70
CA ILE A 196 2.27 2.29 -5.13
C ILE A 196 1.56 3.42 -5.89
N ILE A 197 0.40 3.87 -5.40
CA ILE A 197 -0.36 4.96 -6.04
C ILE A 197 0.47 6.23 -6.05
N ALA A 198 1.07 6.61 -4.92
CA ALA A 198 1.88 7.82 -4.79
C ALA A 198 3.02 7.84 -5.80
N LYS A 199 3.78 6.74 -5.92
CA LYS A 199 4.87 6.62 -6.90
C LYS A 199 4.35 6.70 -8.33
N ALA A 200 3.25 6.02 -8.64
CA ALA A 200 2.66 6.04 -9.98
C ALA A 200 2.27 7.46 -10.42
N VAL A 201 1.78 8.31 -9.51
CA VAL A 201 1.36 9.69 -9.83
C VAL A 201 2.36 10.77 -9.39
N ASN A 202 3.62 10.40 -9.12
CA ASN A 202 4.68 11.30 -8.66
C ASN A 202 4.30 12.19 -7.46
N MET A 203 3.74 11.58 -6.41
CA MET A 203 3.38 12.22 -5.14
C MET A 203 4.13 11.59 -3.96
N VAL A 204 4.23 12.32 -2.85
CA VAL A 204 4.80 11.81 -1.59
C VAL A 204 3.70 11.15 -0.75
N PRO A 205 3.83 9.89 -0.32
CA PRO A 205 2.95 9.29 0.68
C PRO A 205 2.96 10.10 1.98
N ASP A 206 1.79 10.40 2.53
CA ASP A 206 1.64 11.23 3.73
C ASP A 206 0.92 10.45 4.85
N GLU A 207 -0.40 10.58 4.98
CA GLU A 207 -1.15 9.92 6.05
C GLU A 207 -1.88 8.66 5.57
N LEU A 208 -1.87 7.63 6.41
CA LEU A 208 -2.68 6.42 6.26
C LEU A 208 -3.71 6.36 7.39
N ILE A 209 -5.00 6.50 7.07
CA ILE A 209 -6.09 6.64 8.06
C ILE A 209 -7.07 5.47 7.96
N GLY A 210 -7.27 4.77 9.08
CA GLY A 210 -8.26 3.68 9.17
C GLY A 210 -9.54 4.10 9.87
N ASN A 211 -10.67 4.02 9.18
CA ASN A 211 -12.00 4.12 9.80
C ASN A 211 -12.54 2.71 10.07
N LEU A 212 -12.58 2.33 11.34
CA LEU A 212 -12.80 0.96 11.79
C LEU A 212 -14.20 0.83 12.42
N GLY A 213 -15.01 -0.09 11.89
CA GLY A 213 -16.36 -0.39 12.35
C GLY A 213 -16.38 -1.34 13.55
N ASP A 214 -16.81 -2.58 13.34
CA ASP A 214 -16.81 -3.62 14.38
C ASP A 214 -15.39 -4.13 14.64
N VAL A 215 -14.71 -3.48 15.60
CA VAL A 215 -13.38 -3.84 16.08
C VAL A 215 -13.49 -4.89 17.17
N HIS A 216 -12.98 -6.08 16.87
CA HIS A 216 -13.13 -7.25 17.73
C HIS A 216 -11.84 -8.06 17.85
N LEU A 217 -11.81 -8.89 18.89
CA LEU A 217 -10.78 -9.89 19.15
C LEU A 217 -11.49 -11.23 19.32
N TYR A 218 -11.08 -12.25 18.56
CA TYR A 218 -11.63 -13.59 18.71
C TYR A 218 -11.23 -14.19 20.06
N SER A 219 -12.14 -14.97 20.67
CA SER A 219 -11.89 -15.57 21.99
C SER A 219 -10.69 -16.52 21.99
N ASN A 220 -10.40 -17.17 20.86
CA ASN A 220 -9.25 -18.05 20.69
C ASN A 220 -7.92 -17.29 20.43
N HIS A 221 -7.94 -15.95 20.43
CA HIS A 221 -6.75 -15.09 20.32
C HIS A 221 -6.42 -14.34 21.62
N ILE A 222 -7.23 -14.49 22.67
CA ILE A 222 -7.06 -13.70 23.92
C ILE A 222 -5.68 -13.92 24.56
N GLU A 223 -5.20 -15.17 24.62
CA GLU A 223 -3.90 -15.45 25.25
C GLU A 223 -2.73 -14.93 24.39
N GLN A 224 -2.82 -15.02 23.07
CA GLN A 224 -1.84 -14.44 22.15
C GLN A 224 -1.81 -12.91 22.21
N ALA A 225 -2.99 -12.28 22.33
CA ALA A 225 -3.09 -10.85 22.52
C ALA A 225 -2.45 -10.41 23.85
N LYS A 226 -2.69 -11.16 24.94
CA LYS A 226 -2.02 -10.92 26.23
C LYS A 226 -0.50 -11.05 26.14
N GLU A 227 -0.01 -12.06 25.44
CA GLU A 227 1.43 -12.24 25.18
C GLU A 227 2.00 -11.03 24.41
N GLN A 228 1.31 -10.57 23.36
CA GLN A 228 1.75 -9.44 22.55
C GLN A 228 1.79 -8.13 23.34
N ILE A 229 0.74 -7.81 24.10
CA ILE A 229 0.66 -6.56 24.88
C ILE A 229 1.49 -6.62 26.16
N GLY A 230 1.76 -7.82 26.68
CA GLY A 230 2.59 -8.05 27.87
C GLY A 230 4.08 -8.10 27.56
N ARG A 231 4.47 -7.89 26.31
CA ARG A 231 5.87 -7.88 25.90
C ARG A 231 6.55 -6.59 26.34
N ASP A 232 7.60 -6.74 27.15
CA ASP A 232 8.58 -5.69 27.38
C ASP A 232 9.63 -5.67 26.26
N MET A 233 10.11 -4.46 25.91
CA MET A 233 11.27 -4.33 25.03
C MET A 233 12.51 -4.91 25.72
N SER A 234 13.32 -5.67 24.99
CA SER A 234 14.63 -6.10 25.51
C SER A 234 15.53 -4.89 25.79
N TRP A 235 16.57 -5.07 26.59
CA TRP A 235 17.53 -3.99 26.86
C TRP A 235 18.11 -3.42 25.55
N GLU A 236 18.44 -4.28 24.59
CA GLU A 236 18.94 -3.86 23.28
C GLU A 236 17.88 -3.07 22.49
N GLU A 237 16.61 -3.47 22.56
CA GLU A 237 15.51 -2.74 21.91
C GLU A 237 15.27 -1.38 22.57
N GLN A 238 15.41 -1.29 23.91
CA GLN A 238 15.35 -0.02 24.64
C GLN A 238 16.52 0.90 24.25
N VAL A 239 17.75 0.38 24.21
CA VAL A 239 18.94 1.12 23.76
C VAL A 239 18.74 1.67 22.34
N GLN A 240 18.33 0.81 21.40
CA GLN A 240 18.09 1.22 20.01
C GLN A 240 16.98 2.28 19.92
N TRP A 241 15.91 2.13 20.69
CA TRP A 241 14.83 3.10 20.73
C TRP A 241 15.31 4.45 21.27
N VAL A 242 16.04 4.47 22.39
CA VAL A 242 16.58 5.69 22.99
C VAL A 242 17.53 6.39 22.02
N MET A 243 18.47 5.66 21.42
CA MET A 243 19.41 6.23 20.45
C MET A 243 18.73 6.78 19.19
N LYS A 244 17.59 6.21 18.76
CA LYS A 244 16.86 6.66 17.57
C LYS A 244 15.95 7.87 17.83
N ASN A 245 15.48 8.04 19.06
CA ASN A 245 14.44 9.02 19.39
C ASN A 245 14.91 10.12 20.35
N THR A 246 16.18 10.07 20.79
CA THR A 246 16.78 11.05 21.71
C THR A 246 18.24 11.30 21.33
N ASP A 247 18.82 12.40 21.82
CA ASP A 247 20.22 12.76 21.57
C ASP A 247 21.23 12.02 22.47
N VAL A 248 20.88 10.83 22.97
CA VAL A 248 21.75 10.05 23.86
C VAL A 248 22.84 9.37 23.05
N GLU A 249 24.09 9.79 23.26
CA GLU A 249 25.26 9.16 22.66
C GLU A 249 25.59 7.78 23.28
N MET A 250 26.27 6.94 22.49
CA MET A 250 26.63 5.56 22.87
C MET A 250 27.51 5.48 24.14
N GLU A 251 28.22 6.56 24.48
CA GLU A 251 29.04 6.64 25.70
C GLU A 251 28.19 6.78 26.97
N ASN A 252 26.91 7.11 26.83
CA ASN A 252 25.95 7.34 27.92
C ASN A 252 24.94 6.18 28.06
N LEU A 253 25.32 4.94 27.73
CA LEU A 253 24.44 3.76 27.86
C LEU A 253 23.88 3.54 29.28
N TYR A 254 24.52 4.10 30.31
CA TYR A 254 24.08 3.96 31.71
C TYR A 254 22.82 4.77 32.05
N ILE A 255 22.47 5.81 31.28
CA ILE A 255 21.22 6.58 31.47
C ILE A 255 20.05 6.04 30.65
N VAL A 256 20.28 5.05 29.78
CA VAL A 256 19.26 4.53 28.85
C VAL A 256 18.03 4.04 29.59
N GLU A 257 18.16 3.38 30.73
CA GLU A 257 17.00 2.87 31.48
C GLU A 257 16.12 4.01 32.03
N GLU A 258 16.74 5.10 32.46
CA GLU A 258 16.08 6.27 33.04
C GLU A 258 15.44 7.13 31.93
N VAL A 259 16.21 7.40 30.87
CA VAL A 259 15.72 8.08 29.66
C VAL A 259 14.60 7.28 29.01
N TYR A 260 14.72 5.95 28.90
CA TYR A 260 13.64 5.10 28.41
C TYR A 260 12.42 5.27 29.29
N LYS A 261 12.48 5.05 30.62
CA LYS A 261 11.31 5.16 31.50
C LYS A 261 10.59 6.54 31.46
N ASP A 262 11.35 7.62 31.26
CA ASP A 262 10.81 8.98 31.21
C ASP A 262 10.34 9.41 29.81
N SER A 263 10.98 8.90 28.76
CA SER A 263 10.76 9.30 27.37
C SER A 263 9.87 8.34 26.60
N THR A 264 9.70 7.10 27.08
CA THR A 264 8.82 6.12 26.43
C THR A 264 7.42 6.70 26.43
N PRO A 265 6.77 6.85 25.27
CA PRO A 265 5.39 7.29 25.23
C PRO A 265 4.50 6.29 25.98
N LYS A 266 4.14 6.63 27.22
CA LYS A 266 3.11 5.92 27.97
C LYS A 266 1.77 6.17 27.28
N HIS A 267 1.36 5.26 26.40
CA HIS A 267 0.10 5.34 25.64
C HIS A 267 -0.17 6.74 25.05
N THR A 268 0.79 7.36 24.37
CA THR A 268 0.53 8.66 23.73
C THR A 268 0.05 8.47 22.31
N ARG A 269 -0.88 9.33 21.86
CA ARG A 269 -1.41 9.43 20.49
C ARG A 269 -0.39 9.96 19.46
N GLN A 270 0.89 9.66 19.65
CA GLN A 270 1.94 10.05 18.71
C GLN A 270 1.91 9.06 17.53
N PRO A 271 1.90 9.53 16.27
CA PRO A 271 1.91 8.66 15.11
C PRO A 271 3.14 7.75 15.14
N TYR A 272 2.95 6.47 14.85
CA TYR A 272 4.07 5.55 14.69
C TYR A 272 4.73 5.84 13.34
N PRO A 273 6.06 6.03 13.26
CA PRO A 273 6.73 6.22 11.97
C PRO A 273 6.56 4.97 11.13
N LEU A 274 5.94 5.12 9.96
CA LEU A 274 5.71 4.00 9.05
C LEU A 274 7.04 3.43 8.54
N PRO A 275 7.15 2.09 8.38
CA PRO A 275 8.22 1.51 7.58
C PRO A 275 8.31 2.19 6.22
N THR A 276 9.51 2.51 5.76
CA THR A 276 9.69 3.08 4.43
C THR A 276 9.79 1.96 3.41
N LEU A 277 8.85 1.94 2.47
CA LEU A 277 8.83 0.96 1.39
C LEU A 277 9.63 1.49 0.19
N ASN A 278 10.79 0.88 -0.03
CA ASN A 278 11.55 1.09 -1.25
C ASN A 278 10.96 0.17 -2.33
N ILE A 279 10.51 0.77 -3.42
CA ILE A 279 10.01 0.05 -4.59
C ILE A 279 10.98 0.37 -5.70
N ASN A 280 11.60 -0.64 -6.30
CA ASN A 280 12.40 -0.46 -7.49
C ASN A 280 11.50 -0.15 -8.68
N THR A 281 11.59 1.06 -9.21
CA THR A 281 10.79 1.52 -10.35
C THR A 281 11.59 1.62 -11.65
N GLU A 282 12.83 1.10 -11.69
CA GLU A 282 13.71 1.15 -12.87
C GLU A 282 13.07 0.51 -14.11
N PHE A 283 12.24 -0.51 -13.92
CA PHE A 283 11.56 -1.21 -15.00
C PHE A 283 10.10 -0.80 -15.20
N TRP A 284 9.67 0.30 -14.57
CA TRP A 284 8.30 0.76 -14.71
C TRP A 284 8.12 1.50 -16.04
N PRO A 285 6.99 1.30 -16.74
CA PRO A 285 6.63 2.05 -17.92
C PRO A 285 6.66 3.55 -17.66
N THR A 286 7.28 4.28 -18.58
CA THR A 286 7.29 5.74 -18.56
C THR A 286 6.50 6.29 -19.74
N GLU A 287 6.14 7.58 -19.67
CA GLU A 287 5.46 8.28 -20.76
C GLU A 287 6.27 8.30 -22.07
N SER A 288 7.58 8.05 -22.01
CA SER A 288 8.45 7.96 -23.19
C SER A 288 8.29 6.66 -23.98
N GLY A 289 7.65 5.64 -23.40
CA GLY A 289 7.56 4.28 -23.95
C GLY A 289 8.79 3.40 -23.66
N GLU A 290 9.86 3.95 -23.07
CA GLU A 290 11.01 3.20 -22.55
C GLU A 290 10.87 3.01 -21.03
N CYS A 291 11.38 1.92 -20.46
CA CYS A 291 11.36 1.71 -19.00
C CYS A 291 12.44 2.55 -18.31
N GLY A 292 12.14 3.13 -17.15
CA GLY A 292 13.13 3.77 -16.28
C GLY A 292 13.63 5.14 -16.72
N VAL A 293 13.23 5.65 -17.88
CA VAL A 293 13.65 6.95 -18.41
C VAL A 293 12.46 7.90 -18.55
N GLY A 294 12.33 8.84 -17.61
CA GLY A 294 11.30 9.88 -17.63
C GLY A 294 10.14 9.64 -16.65
N PRO A 295 9.07 10.46 -16.73
CA PRO A 295 7.92 10.35 -15.84
C PRO A 295 7.21 8.99 -15.96
N ILE A 296 6.84 8.40 -14.83
CA ILE A 296 6.12 7.12 -14.79
C ILE A 296 4.75 7.27 -15.46
N ASP A 297 4.42 6.35 -16.35
CA ASP A 297 3.06 6.21 -16.89
C ASP A 297 2.24 5.34 -15.92
N ALA A 298 1.52 6.01 -15.02
CA ALA A 298 0.68 5.36 -14.01
C ALA A 298 -0.29 4.33 -14.62
N MET A 299 -0.88 4.65 -15.77
CA MET A 299 -1.86 3.78 -16.42
C MET A 299 -1.19 2.56 -17.02
N ALA A 300 -0.06 2.73 -17.69
CA ALA A 300 0.71 1.62 -18.23
C ALA A 300 1.26 0.71 -17.11
N VAL A 301 1.72 1.26 -15.98
CA VAL A 301 2.12 0.47 -14.80
C VAL A 301 0.95 -0.40 -14.31
N PHE A 302 -0.22 0.19 -14.12
CA PHE A 302 -1.37 -0.53 -13.53
C PHE A 302 -2.03 -1.53 -14.49
N ASN A 303 -1.98 -1.27 -15.79
CA ASN A 303 -2.38 -2.22 -16.81
C ASN A 303 -1.33 -3.32 -16.96
N GLY A 304 -0.05 -2.99 -16.76
CA GLY A 304 1.06 -3.95 -16.72
C GLY A 304 0.79 -5.10 -15.77
N PHE A 305 0.27 -4.88 -14.55
CA PHE A 305 -0.02 -5.98 -13.61
C PHE A 305 -0.99 -7.06 -14.14
N SER A 306 -1.73 -6.80 -15.22
CA SER A 306 -2.56 -7.81 -15.89
C SER A 306 -1.84 -8.60 -17.00
N ASP A 307 -0.66 -8.16 -17.42
CA ASP A 307 0.20 -8.84 -18.38
C ASP A 307 1.13 -9.83 -17.67
N GLU A 308 1.05 -11.10 -18.04
CA GLU A 308 1.93 -12.17 -17.51
C GLU A 308 3.43 -11.88 -17.73
N ASN A 309 3.78 -11.03 -18.69
CA ASN A 309 5.16 -10.61 -18.95
C ASN A 309 5.64 -9.49 -18.02
N PHE A 310 4.72 -8.64 -17.53
CA PHE A 310 5.04 -7.59 -16.57
C PHE A 310 5.29 -8.18 -15.17
N CYS A 311 4.53 -9.20 -14.79
CA CYS A 311 4.69 -9.92 -13.52
C CYS A 311 6.04 -10.68 -13.40
N LYS A 312 6.81 -10.80 -14.49
CA LYS A 312 8.19 -11.33 -14.44
C LYS A 312 9.23 -10.27 -14.03
N CYS A 313 8.81 -9.02 -13.81
CA CYS A 313 9.67 -7.89 -13.47
C CYS A 313 9.48 -7.35 -12.04
N LEU A 314 8.55 -7.88 -11.24
CA LEU A 314 8.49 -7.61 -9.79
C LEU A 314 9.06 -8.81 -9.04
N LEU A 315 10.33 -8.74 -8.70
CA LEU A 315 11.02 -9.68 -7.84
C LEU A 315 10.81 -9.29 -6.37
N GLU A 316 10.99 -10.25 -5.46
CA GLU A 316 10.91 -9.97 -4.02
C GLU A 316 11.93 -8.90 -3.59
N GLU A 317 13.08 -8.84 -4.27
CA GLU A 317 14.09 -7.79 -4.09
C GLU A 317 13.67 -6.39 -4.54
N ASP A 318 12.61 -6.24 -5.34
CA ASP A 318 12.10 -4.95 -5.79
C ASP A 318 11.21 -4.25 -4.75
N LEU A 319 10.80 -4.96 -3.69
CA LEU A 319 9.99 -4.45 -2.59
C LEU A 319 10.76 -4.57 -1.27
N GLN A 320 11.54 -3.55 -0.94
CA GLN A 320 12.39 -3.56 0.26
C GLN A 320 11.81 -2.67 1.35
N LEU A 321 11.46 -3.29 2.47
CA LEU A 321 11.13 -2.56 3.69
C LEU A 321 12.42 -2.13 4.38
N SER A 322 12.58 -0.83 4.57
CA SER A 322 13.63 -0.26 5.40
C SER A 322 13.07 0.21 6.74
N ASN A 323 13.92 0.25 7.76
CA ASN A 323 13.56 0.67 9.12
C ASN A 323 12.45 -0.16 9.80
N TYR A 324 12.21 -1.39 9.31
CA TYR A 324 11.28 -2.35 9.90
C TYR A 324 12.03 -3.49 10.59
N LYS A 325 11.60 -3.83 11.81
CA LYS A 325 12.03 -5.04 12.50
C LYS A 325 10.77 -5.79 12.93
N SER A 326 10.60 -7.00 12.40
CA SER A 326 9.48 -7.85 12.81
C SER A 326 9.61 -8.18 14.30
N HIS A 327 8.49 -8.15 15.01
CA HIS A 327 8.41 -8.74 16.34
C HIS A 327 8.55 -10.27 16.22
N PRO A 328 9.10 -10.98 17.24
CA PRO A 328 9.02 -12.43 17.37
C PRO A 328 7.64 -12.99 17.02
N HIS A 329 7.65 -14.12 16.30
CA HIS A 329 6.43 -14.76 15.84
C HIS A 329 5.58 -15.28 17.00
N ILE A 330 4.35 -14.77 17.11
CA ILE A 330 3.33 -15.32 17.99
C ILE A 330 2.48 -16.28 17.17
N LYS A 331 2.42 -17.55 17.59
CA LYS A 331 1.58 -18.55 16.91
C LYS A 331 0.13 -18.34 17.30
N ALA A 332 -0.70 -17.94 16.34
CA ALA A 332 -2.14 -17.79 16.51
C ALA A 332 -2.91 -18.82 15.67
N PRO A 333 -3.99 -19.41 16.20
CA PRO A 333 -4.92 -20.18 15.39
C PRO A 333 -5.62 -19.27 14.38
N LEU A 334 -6.09 -19.84 13.26
CA LEU A 334 -6.99 -19.10 12.36
C LEU A 334 -8.23 -18.64 13.10
N SER A 335 -8.73 -17.47 12.72
CA SER A 335 -10.05 -16.98 13.12
C SER A 335 -11.09 -18.01 12.64
N ASN A 336 -11.98 -18.43 13.54
CA ASN A 336 -12.90 -19.55 13.33
C ASN A 336 -13.83 -19.35 12.14
#